data_AF-L9KNE6-F1
#
_entry.id   AF-L9KNE6-F1
#
_cell.length_a   1.000
_cell.length_b   1.000
_cell.length_c   1.000
_cell.angle_alpha   90.00
_cell.angle_beta   90.00
_cell.angle_gamma   90.00
#
_symmetry.space_group_name_H-M   'P 1'
#
loop_
_entity.id
_entity.type
_entity.pdbx_description
1 polymer ?
#
loop_
_entity_poly.entity_id
_entity_poly.type
_entity_poly.pdbx_seq_one_letter_code
_entity_poly.pdbx_strand_id
1 'polypeptide(L)'
;MDATQSRTKSYPWVHPGERKSSEASTSRSSVPLRCLLSPSLMTGEDRDSSSPTTVLPQPSPTLRLGISRDNWHKRRKMGGGGKRKLYHKKRKYELGRPAANTKIGPRRIHTVRVRGVVRVPLCTAPGPQKGAKLTPEEEEILNKKRSKKIQKKHDERKKNAKISSLLEEQFQQGKLLACIASRPGQCGRADGYVLEGKELEFYLRKIKARKGK
;
A
#
# COMPACT_ATOMS: atom_id res chain seq x y z
N MET A 1 -4.04 -36.28 42.70
CA MET A 1 -4.63 -35.34 41.72
C MET A 1 -3.69 -34.16 41.71
N ASP A 2 -2.64 -34.24 40.91
CA ASP A 2 -1.46 -33.39 41.09
C ASP A 2 -1.26 -32.53 39.85
N ALA A 3 -1.47 -31.23 40.07
CA ALA A 3 -1.41 -30.20 39.05
C ALA A 3 0.05 -29.88 38.70
N THR A 4 0.44 -30.15 37.46
CA THR A 4 1.71 -29.71 36.89
C THR A 4 1.57 -28.28 36.35
N GLN A 5 2.14 -27.32 37.08
CA GLN A 5 2.29 -25.93 36.61
C GLN A 5 3.42 -25.86 35.56
N SER A 6 3.09 -25.47 34.33
CA SER A 6 4.07 -25.20 33.28
C SER A 6 4.52 -23.74 33.32
N ARG A 7 5.84 -23.57 33.41
CA ARG A 7 6.56 -22.30 33.56
C ARG A 7 6.73 -21.64 32.19
N THR A 8 6.10 -20.48 31.97
CA THR A 8 6.30 -19.67 30.76
C THR A 8 7.56 -18.81 30.89
N LYS A 9 8.51 -18.99 29.96
CA LYS A 9 9.72 -18.13 29.83
C LYS A 9 9.34 -16.81 29.17
N SER A 10 9.39 -15.72 29.92
CA SER A 10 9.40 -14.35 29.37
C SER A 10 10.83 -13.97 28.98
N TYR A 11 11.02 -13.41 27.78
CA TYR A 11 12.27 -12.78 27.35
C TYR A 11 12.12 -11.25 27.44
N PRO A 12 13.08 -10.52 28.05
CA PRO A 12 13.02 -9.07 28.14
C PRO A 12 13.53 -8.40 26.85
N TRP A 13 12.81 -7.34 26.45
CA TRP A 13 13.12 -6.43 25.35
C TRP A 13 14.22 -5.44 25.78
N VAL A 14 15.25 -5.24 24.95
CA VAL A 14 16.39 -4.31 25.21
C VAL A 14 16.27 -3.09 24.31
N HIS A 15 16.33 -1.89 24.90
CA HIS A 15 16.36 -0.60 24.20
C HIS A 15 17.76 -0.30 23.62
N PRO A 16 17.90 0.27 22.42
CA PRO A 16 19.17 0.78 21.93
C PRO A 16 19.44 2.20 22.46
N GLY A 17 20.57 2.34 23.15
CA GLY A 17 21.08 3.60 23.70
C GLY A 17 21.77 4.50 22.68
N GLU A 18 21.68 5.80 22.94
CA GLU A 18 22.40 6.90 22.30
C GLU A 18 23.92 6.74 22.48
N ARG A 19 24.67 6.85 21.38
CA ARG A 19 26.13 6.97 21.42
C ARG A 19 26.52 8.44 21.26
N LYS A 20 26.98 9.02 22.36
CA LYS A 20 27.83 10.23 22.39
C LYS A 20 29.25 9.82 21.97
N SER A 21 29.89 10.59 21.10
CA SER A 21 31.34 10.56 20.91
C SER A 21 31.88 11.99 20.88
N SER A 22 32.69 12.29 21.87
CA SER A 22 33.41 13.52 22.17
C SER A 22 34.74 13.63 21.40
N GLU A 23 35.01 14.84 20.92
CA GLU A 23 36.25 15.64 20.85
C GLU A 23 37.66 15.01 20.79
N ALA A 24 38.49 15.52 19.85
CA ALA A 24 39.82 16.16 20.06
C ALA A 24 40.36 16.66 18.68
N SER A 25 40.50 18.00 18.46
CA SER A 25 41.73 18.83 18.51
C SER A 25 42.74 18.53 17.37
N THR A 26 43.43 19.43 16.63
CA THR A 26 44.02 20.77 16.88
C THR A 26 44.46 21.41 15.54
N SER A 27 44.69 22.74 15.56
CA SER A 27 45.59 23.58 14.71
C SER A 27 44.95 24.31 13.52
N ARG A 28 45.22 25.58 13.17
CA ARG A 28 45.88 26.77 13.76
C ARG A 28 45.76 27.88 12.68
N SER A 29 45.70 29.15 13.09
CA SER A 29 45.94 30.38 12.29
C SER A 29 44.87 30.75 11.24
N SER A 30 44.53 32.01 10.95
CA SER A 30 45.03 33.34 11.32
C SER A 30 43.91 34.38 11.15
N VAL A 31 43.80 35.32 12.08
CA VAL A 31 43.05 36.59 11.95
C VAL A 31 43.83 37.53 11.01
N PRO A 32 43.19 38.55 10.38
CA PRO A 32 43.30 39.88 10.99
C PRO A 32 42.10 40.84 10.82
N LEU A 33 41.95 41.71 11.86
CA LEU A 33 41.71 43.17 11.82
C LEU A 33 40.37 43.69 11.23
N ARG A 34 39.72 44.77 11.70
CA ARG A 34 39.70 45.61 12.91
C ARG A 34 38.56 46.64 12.64
N CYS A 35 37.77 46.98 13.67
CA CYS A 35 37.02 48.23 13.96
C CYS A 35 36.46 49.11 12.80
N LEU A 36 35.23 49.65 12.88
CA LEU A 36 34.92 50.87 13.65
C LEU A 36 33.39 51.17 13.72
N LEU A 37 32.96 51.68 14.90
CA LEU A 37 31.92 52.70 15.19
C LEU A 37 30.39 52.39 15.15
N SER A 38 29.85 51.98 16.32
CA SER A 38 28.89 52.65 17.26
C SER A 38 27.60 53.42 16.79
N PRO A 39 26.68 53.89 17.69
CA PRO A 39 25.31 53.35 17.85
C PRO A 39 24.17 54.41 18.00
N SER A 40 22.89 54.00 17.98
CA SER A 40 21.72 54.75 18.52
C SER A 40 20.43 53.97 18.20
N LEU A 41 19.36 53.90 18.99
CA LEU A 41 18.95 54.53 20.25
C LEU A 41 17.77 53.70 20.77
N MET A 42 17.64 53.58 22.09
CA MET A 42 16.50 52.97 22.76
C MET A 42 15.24 53.84 22.65
N THR A 43 14.07 53.21 22.55
CA THR A 43 12.90 53.47 23.42
C THR A 43 11.88 52.35 23.19
N GLY A 44 11.61 51.56 24.23
CA GLY A 44 10.40 50.75 24.31
C GLY A 44 9.25 51.59 24.86
N GLU A 45 8.02 51.22 24.53
CA GLU A 45 6.86 51.39 25.40
C GLU A 45 5.85 50.27 25.14
N ASP A 46 5.50 49.59 26.23
CA ASP A 46 4.46 48.60 26.37
C ASP A 46 3.07 49.21 26.15
N ARG A 47 2.19 48.48 25.45
CA ARG A 47 0.75 48.54 25.71
C ARG A 47 0.11 47.17 25.57
N ASP A 48 -0.08 46.57 26.74
CA ASP A 48 -1.11 45.58 27.01
C ASP A 48 -2.49 46.13 26.59
N SER A 49 -3.20 45.34 25.79
CA SER A 49 -4.65 45.42 25.69
C SER A 49 -5.22 44.02 25.59
N SER A 50 -5.47 43.45 26.77
CA SER A 50 -6.25 42.26 27.01
C SER A 50 -7.74 42.55 26.76
N SER A 51 -8.28 41.96 25.71
CA SER A 51 -9.73 41.81 25.52
C SER A 51 -10.05 40.32 25.44
N PRO A 52 -10.83 39.73 26.37
CA PRO A 52 -11.22 38.34 26.26
C PRO A 52 -12.33 38.26 25.21
N THR A 53 -11.96 37.93 23.98
CA THR A 53 -12.94 37.50 23.00
C THR A 53 -13.51 36.18 23.52
N THR A 54 -14.74 36.22 24.03
CA THR A 54 -15.54 35.02 24.25
C THR A 54 -15.66 34.30 22.93
N VAL A 55 -14.78 33.32 22.70
CA VAL A 55 -14.88 32.40 21.58
C VAL A 55 -16.09 31.51 21.88
N LEU A 56 -17.26 31.94 21.42
CA LEU A 56 -18.40 31.05 21.32
C LEU A 56 -17.91 29.77 20.61
N PRO A 57 -18.17 28.57 21.16
CA PRO A 57 -17.76 27.34 20.50
C PRO A 57 -18.44 27.32 19.14
N GLN A 58 -17.64 27.53 18.09
CA GLN A 58 -18.10 27.47 16.71
C GLN A 58 -18.86 26.15 16.56
N PRO A 59 -20.13 26.17 16.10
CA PRO A 59 -20.86 24.94 15.87
C PRO A 59 -20.01 24.12 14.91
N SER A 60 -19.57 22.94 15.38
CA SER A 60 -18.75 22.02 14.61
C SER A 60 -19.27 22.01 13.17
N PRO A 61 -18.42 22.22 12.15
CA PRO A 61 -18.88 22.34 10.78
C PRO A 61 -19.77 21.14 10.56
N THR A 62 -21.05 21.39 10.26
CA THR A 62 -21.96 20.33 9.85
C THR A 62 -21.38 19.84 8.55
N LEU A 63 -20.47 18.87 8.66
CA LEU A 63 -19.79 18.25 7.54
C LEU A 63 -20.91 17.92 6.58
N ARG A 64 -20.94 18.56 5.40
CA ARG A 64 -21.85 18.14 4.34
C ARG A 64 -21.54 16.68 4.11
N LEU A 65 -22.34 15.80 4.70
CA LEU A 65 -22.13 14.37 4.64
C LEU A 65 -22.37 14.00 3.17
N GLY A 66 -21.29 13.59 2.51
CA GLY A 66 -21.27 13.26 1.09
C GLY A 66 -22.11 12.03 0.76
N ILE A 67 -21.55 11.13 -0.06
CA ILE A 67 -22.21 9.87 -0.43
C ILE A 67 -22.55 9.09 0.85
N SER A 68 -23.77 8.57 0.95
CA SER A 68 -24.21 7.73 2.07
C SER A 68 -24.50 6.32 1.59
N ARG A 69 -24.13 5.33 2.41
CA ARG A 69 -24.33 3.89 2.19
C ARG A 69 -25.58 3.36 2.91
N ASP A 70 -26.39 4.24 3.46
CA ASP A 70 -27.61 3.88 4.15
C ASP A 70 -28.59 3.18 3.19
N ASN A 71 -29.58 2.45 3.72
CA ASN A 71 -30.57 1.76 2.89
C ASN A 71 -31.98 2.36 3.05
N TRP A 72 -32.16 3.35 3.94
CA TRP A 72 -33.48 3.95 4.21
C TRP A 72 -33.93 4.88 3.10
N HIS A 73 -33.01 5.43 2.32
CA HIS A 73 -33.35 6.17 1.09
C HIS A 73 -33.94 5.29 -0.02
N LYS A 74 -33.81 3.94 0.07
CA LYS A 74 -34.35 3.00 -0.92
C LYS A 74 -35.84 2.72 -0.69
N ARG A 75 -36.54 2.30 -1.76
CA ARG A 75 -37.96 1.88 -1.72
C ARG A 75 -38.15 0.59 -0.90
N ARG A 76 -39.36 0.37 -0.38
CA ARG A 76 -39.73 -0.87 0.32
C ARG A 76 -39.83 -2.06 -0.65
N LYS A 77 -39.64 -3.28 -0.14
CA LYS A 77 -39.77 -4.55 -0.90
C LYS A 77 -41.21 -4.87 -1.32
N MET A 78 -42.21 -4.37 -0.59
CA MET A 78 -43.65 -4.59 -0.88
C MET A 78 -43.96 -4.28 -2.35
N GLY A 79 -44.87 -5.03 -2.97
CA GLY A 79 -45.15 -5.03 -4.42
C GLY A 79 -45.43 -3.67 -5.08
N GLY A 80 -45.73 -2.63 -4.30
CA GLY A 80 -45.87 -1.25 -4.80
C GLY A 80 -44.65 -0.32 -4.61
N GLY A 81 -43.54 -0.80 -4.03
CA GLY A 81 -42.30 -0.02 -3.91
C GLY A 81 -42.45 1.33 -3.18
N GLY A 82 -43.29 1.38 -2.14
CA GLY A 82 -43.62 2.63 -1.45
C GLY A 82 -42.40 3.38 -0.91
N LYS A 83 -42.38 4.71 -1.08
CA LYS A 83 -41.31 5.59 -0.59
C LYS A 83 -41.28 5.58 0.94
N ARG A 84 -40.08 5.49 1.52
CA ARG A 84 -39.85 5.59 2.96
C ARG A 84 -39.67 7.06 3.35
N LYS A 85 -40.24 7.47 4.49
CA LYS A 85 -39.96 8.78 5.08
C LYS A 85 -38.61 8.71 5.81
N LEU A 86 -37.78 9.74 5.65
CA LEU A 86 -36.50 9.83 6.34
C LEU A 86 -36.76 10.29 7.78
N TYR A 87 -36.36 9.48 8.77
CA TYR A 87 -36.62 9.73 10.19
C TYR A 87 -35.44 10.36 10.93
N HIS A 88 -34.23 10.29 10.37
CA HIS A 88 -33.04 10.89 10.94
C HIS A 88 -32.12 11.49 9.87
N LYS A 89 -31.24 12.40 10.28
CA LYS A 89 -30.18 12.93 9.43
C LYS A 89 -29.10 11.86 9.18
N LYS A 90 -28.31 12.04 8.11
CA LYS A 90 -27.18 11.15 7.76
C LYS A 90 -26.21 11.02 8.94
N ARG A 91 -25.59 9.84 9.10
CA ARG A 91 -24.63 9.56 10.19
C ARG A 91 -23.21 9.34 9.64
N LYS A 92 -22.20 9.73 10.44
CA LYS A 92 -20.78 9.62 10.04
C LYS A 92 -20.35 8.19 9.71
N TYR A 93 -20.92 7.18 10.35
CA TYR A 93 -20.54 5.78 10.11
C TYR A 93 -21.16 5.17 8.84
N GLU A 94 -22.14 5.85 8.24
CA GLU A 94 -22.75 5.48 6.96
C GLU A 94 -22.09 6.17 5.76
N LEU A 95 -20.96 6.85 5.98
CA LEU A 95 -20.27 7.55 4.89
C LEU A 95 -19.79 6.57 3.82
N GLY A 96 -19.98 6.97 2.57
CA GLY A 96 -19.32 6.41 1.39
C GLY A 96 -18.10 7.24 1.02
N ARG A 97 -17.27 6.69 0.14
CA ARG A 97 -16.12 7.38 -0.47
C ARG A 97 -16.21 7.27 -1.98
N PRO A 98 -15.66 8.22 -2.74
CA PRO A 98 -15.54 8.08 -4.19
C PRO A 98 -14.72 6.84 -4.54
N ALA A 99 -14.99 6.25 -5.70
CA ALA A 99 -14.22 5.11 -6.21
C ALA A 99 -12.76 5.52 -6.49
N ALA A 100 -11.83 4.59 -6.30
CA ALA A 100 -10.40 4.85 -6.46
C ALA A 100 -9.94 4.98 -7.93
N ASN A 101 -10.68 4.36 -8.88
CA ASN A 101 -10.41 4.41 -10.32
C ASN A 101 -8.93 4.21 -10.68
N THR A 102 -8.32 3.16 -10.13
CA THR A 102 -6.90 2.84 -10.29
C THR A 102 -6.55 2.56 -11.75
N LYS A 103 -5.45 3.15 -12.24
CA LYS A 103 -4.97 3.02 -13.62
C LYS A 103 -3.54 2.49 -13.65
N ILE A 104 -3.16 1.90 -14.78
CA ILE A 104 -1.77 1.52 -15.06
C ILE A 104 -0.96 2.81 -15.23
N GLY A 105 0.19 2.89 -14.56
CA GLY A 105 1.04 4.07 -14.55
C GLY A 105 2.10 3.97 -13.45
N PRO A 106 2.87 5.05 -13.21
CA PRO A 106 3.80 5.10 -12.08
C PRO A 106 3.05 4.89 -10.76
N ARG A 107 3.67 4.17 -9.83
CA ARG A 107 3.04 3.81 -8.56
C ARG A 107 2.72 5.06 -7.74
N ARG A 108 1.42 5.31 -7.53
CA ARG A 108 0.91 6.40 -6.67
C ARG A 108 -0.23 5.89 -5.80
N ILE A 109 -0.08 5.99 -4.48
CA ILE A 109 -1.05 5.49 -3.50
C ILE A 109 -1.25 6.54 -2.41
N HIS A 110 -2.50 6.92 -2.13
CA HIS A 110 -2.85 7.83 -1.05
C HIS A 110 -3.44 7.05 0.13
N THR A 111 -2.99 7.34 1.35
CA THR A 111 -3.52 6.69 2.56
C THR A 111 -4.81 7.38 3.00
N VAL A 112 -5.78 6.59 3.45
CA VAL A 112 -7.09 7.09 3.88
C VAL A 112 -7.37 6.59 5.30
N ARG A 113 -7.69 7.50 6.22
CA ARG A 113 -8.07 7.13 7.60
C ARG A 113 -9.51 6.62 7.63
N VAL A 114 -9.73 5.44 8.21
CA VAL A 114 -11.07 4.87 8.44
C VAL A 114 -11.42 4.79 9.94
N ARG A 115 -12.67 4.46 10.25
CA ARG A 115 -13.18 4.34 11.63
C ARG A 115 -12.48 3.18 12.36
N GLY A 116 -12.24 3.33 13.66
CA GLY A 116 -11.75 2.24 14.53
C GLY A 116 -10.23 2.00 14.50
N VAL A 117 -9.46 2.84 13.83
CA VAL A 117 -7.99 2.71 13.67
C VAL A 117 -7.60 1.53 12.78
N VAL A 118 -7.92 1.66 11.49
CA VAL A 118 -7.07 1.07 10.45
C VAL A 118 -6.57 2.25 9.63
N ARG A 119 -5.28 2.57 9.80
CA ARG A 119 -4.57 3.24 8.71
C ARG A 119 -4.54 2.19 7.62
N VAL A 120 -4.98 2.52 6.41
CA VAL A 120 -4.66 1.69 5.24
C VAL A 120 -3.41 2.29 4.60
N PRO A 121 -2.19 1.91 5.02
CA PRO A 121 -1.01 2.04 4.20
C PRO A 121 -0.72 0.69 3.56
N LEU A 122 -0.47 0.70 2.27
CA LEU A 122 0.09 -0.48 1.63
C LEU A 122 1.53 -0.24 1.22
N CYS A 123 2.38 -1.04 1.84
CA CYS A 123 3.82 -0.94 1.90
C CYS A 123 4.54 -0.98 0.54
N THR A 124 5.61 -0.18 0.51
CA THR A 124 6.96 -0.37 -0.06
C THR A 124 7.14 -0.70 -1.53
N ALA A 125 7.89 0.21 -2.17
CA ALA A 125 8.76 0.22 -3.36
C ALA A 125 8.62 -0.83 -4.48
N PRO A 126 8.87 -0.42 -5.73
CA PRO A 126 8.76 -1.26 -6.92
C PRO A 126 9.86 -2.33 -7.02
N GLY A 127 9.47 -3.53 -7.45
CA GLY A 127 10.39 -4.57 -7.92
C GLY A 127 11.02 -4.21 -9.27
N PRO A 128 12.13 -4.87 -9.62
CA PRO A 128 13.02 -4.46 -10.71
C PRO A 128 12.36 -4.49 -12.10
N GLN A 129 12.73 -3.52 -12.93
CA GLN A 129 12.39 -3.47 -14.35
C GLN A 129 13.06 -4.64 -15.08
N LYS A 130 12.28 -5.40 -15.87
CA LYS A 130 12.80 -6.49 -16.70
C LYS A 130 12.86 -6.06 -18.17
N GLY A 131 14.06 -6.12 -18.71
CA GLY A 131 14.34 -6.19 -20.13
C GLY A 131 15.71 -6.82 -20.29
N ALA A 132 15.79 -8.14 -20.31
CA ALA A 132 17.01 -8.86 -20.63
C ALA A 132 16.68 -10.13 -21.40
N LYS A 133 17.36 -10.31 -22.53
CA LYS A 133 17.45 -11.58 -23.26
C LYS A 133 18.11 -12.62 -22.36
N LEU A 134 17.87 -13.91 -22.63
CA LEU A 134 18.54 -15.02 -21.94
C LEU A 134 20.04 -14.74 -21.85
N THR A 135 20.51 -14.53 -20.64
CA THR A 135 21.91 -14.23 -20.36
C THR A 135 22.72 -15.53 -20.41
N PRO A 136 24.02 -15.49 -20.76
CA PRO A 136 24.90 -16.66 -20.69
C PRO A 136 24.87 -17.34 -19.30
N GLU A 137 24.57 -16.57 -18.26
CA GLU A 137 24.34 -17.04 -16.89
C GLU A 137 23.18 -18.06 -16.77
N GLU A 138 22.10 -17.92 -17.55
CA GLU A 138 20.95 -18.82 -17.51
C GLU A 138 21.27 -20.18 -18.14
N GLU A 139 22.10 -20.21 -19.18
CA GLU A 139 22.58 -21.43 -19.83
C GLU A 139 23.55 -22.20 -18.93
N GLU A 140 24.45 -21.49 -18.22
CA GLU A 140 25.33 -22.10 -17.22
C GLU A 140 24.56 -22.67 -16.02
N ILE A 141 23.50 -21.99 -15.57
CA ILE A 141 22.65 -22.50 -14.48
C ILE A 141 21.90 -23.76 -14.89
N LEU A 142 21.45 -23.85 -16.14
CA LEU A 142 20.74 -25.02 -16.65
C LEU A 142 21.67 -26.25 -16.72
N ASN A 143 22.88 -26.05 -17.26
CA ASN A 143 23.87 -27.10 -17.54
C ASN A 143 24.85 -27.39 -16.40
N LYS A 144 24.69 -26.75 -15.23
CA LYS A 144 25.50 -27.04 -14.04
C LYS A 144 25.54 -28.55 -13.75
N LYS A 145 26.75 -29.10 -13.60
CA LYS A 145 26.95 -30.48 -13.14
C LYS A 145 26.38 -30.60 -11.73
N ARG A 146 25.38 -31.46 -11.55
CA ARG A 146 24.72 -31.70 -10.26
C ARG A 146 25.07 -33.08 -9.72
N SER A 147 24.99 -33.24 -8.40
CA SER A 147 25.20 -34.54 -7.76
C SER A 147 24.12 -35.54 -8.16
N LYS A 148 24.44 -36.85 -8.15
CA LYS A 148 23.54 -37.93 -8.59
C LYS A 148 22.16 -37.90 -7.89
N LYS A 149 22.13 -37.54 -6.60
CA LYS A 149 20.87 -37.40 -5.82
C LYS A 149 20.00 -36.23 -6.31
N ILE A 150 20.62 -35.11 -6.69
CA ILE A 150 19.91 -33.93 -7.20
C ILE A 150 19.42 -34.19 -8.63
N GLN A 151 20.25 -34.85 -9.46
CA GLN A 151 19.87 -35.21 -10.82
C GLN A 151 18.61 -36.08 -10.85
N LYS A 152 18.56 -37.12 -10.00
CA LYS A 152 17.37 -37.97 -9.84
C LYS A 152 16.10 -37.16 -9.49
N LYS A 153 16.21 -36.17 -8.60
CA LYS A 153 15.09 -35.25 -8.26
C LYS A 153 14.62 -34.41 -9.46
N HIS A 154 15.56 -33.94 -10.30
CA HIS A 154 15.20 -33.20 -11.50
C HIS A 154 14.53 -34.10 -12.53
N ASP A 155 15.04 -35.31 -12.74
CA ASP A 155 14.47 -36.25 -13.70
C ASP A 155 13.08 -36.73 -13.27
N GLU A 156 12.83 -36.87 -11.97
CA GLU A 156 11.49 -37.09 -11.41
C GLU A 156 10.55 -35.90 -11.66
N ARG A 157 11.00 -34.66 -11.46
CA ARG A 157 10.19 -33.45 -11.70
C ARG A 157 9.89 -33.23 -13.20
N LYS A 158 10.84 -33.56 -14.08
CA LYS A 158 10.66 -33.42 -15.54
C LYS A 158 9.52 -34.27 -16.09
N LYS A 159 9.23 -35.42 -15.49
CA LYS A 159 8.15 -36.31 -15.93
C LYS A 159 6.77 -35.62 -15.92
N ASN A 160 6.55 -34.72 -14.95
CA ASN A 160 5.31 -33.99 -14.78
C ASN A 160 5.37 -32.56 -15.32
N ALA A 161 6.47 -32.15 -15.94
CA ALA A 161 6.70 -30.79 -16.40
C ALA A 161 6.09 -30.50 -17.79
N LYS A 162 4.95 -31.12 -18.11
CA LYS A 162 4.23 -30.84 -19.36
C LYS A 162 3.34 -29.62 -19.16
N ILE A 163 3.56 -28.58 -19.96
CA ILE A 163 2.77 -27.35 -19.94
C ILE A 163 1.69 -27.46 -21.05
N SER A 164 0.56 -26.78 -20.88
CA SER A 164 -0.48 -26.75 -21.92
C SER A 164 -0.02 -25.92 -23.13
N SER A 165 -0.36 -26.36 -24.34
CA SER A 165 0.03 -25.69 -25.59
C SER A 165 -0.38 -24.21 -25.64
N LEU A 166 -1.56 -23.88 -25.12
CA LEU A 166 -2.05 -22.50 -25.05
C LEU A 166 -1.19 -21.57 -24.19
N LEU A 167 -0.54 -22.12 -23.16
CA LEU A 167 0.41 -21.36 -22.34
C LEU A 167 1.76 -21.21 -23.04
N GLU A 168 2.21 -22.23 -23.77
CA GLU A 168 3.46 -22.17 -24.56
C GLU A 168 3.43 -21.03 -25.59
N GLU A 169 2.30 -20.85 -26.28
CA GLU A 169 2.09 -19.71 -27.20
C GLU A 169 2.28 -18.35 -26.48
N GLN A 170 1.81 -18.22 -25.24
CA GLN A 170 1.97 -16.98 -24.47
C GLN A 170 3.40 -16.77 -23.96
N PHE A 171 4.11 -17.85 -23.63
CA PHE A 171 5.53 -17.80 -23.28
C PHE A 171 6.38 -17.31 -24.47
N GLN A 172 6.07 -17.74 -25.69
CA GLN A 172 6.73 -17.24 -26.91
C GLN A 172 6.48 -15.73 -27.11
N GLN A 173 5.27 -15.25 -26.78
CA GLN A 173 4.94 -13.82 -26.82
C GLN A 173 5.56 -13.01 -25.67
N GLY A 174 6.05 -13.68 -24.63
CA GLY A 174 6.57 -13.05 -23.41
C GLY A 174 5.51 -12.34 -22.56
N LYS A 175 4.21 -12.62 -22.80
CA LYS A 175 3.08 -11.95 -22.14
C LYS A 175 2.03 -12.97 -21.73
N LEU A 176 1.88 -13.18 -20.43
CA LEU A 176 0.89 -14.09 -19.86
C LEU A 176 -0.41 -13.35 -19.54
N LEU A 177 -1.54 -14.00 -19.80
CA LEU A 177 -2.85 -13.51 -19.35
C LEU A 177 -3.10 -13.93 -17.90
N ALA A 178 -3.56 -12.99 -17.09
CA ALA A 178 -3.83 -13.19 -15.67
C ALA A 178 -5.11 -12.47 -15.23
N CYS A 179 -5.74 -12.98 -14.17
CA CYS A 179 -6.90 -12.37 -13.53
C CYS A 179 -6.48 -11.70 -12.21
N ILE A 180 -6.87 -10.44 -12.01
CA ILE A 180 -6.66 -9.74 -10.74
C ILE A 180 -7.72 -10.21 -9.74
N ALA A 181 -7.28 -10.86 -8.66
CA ALA A 181 -8.14 -11.36 -7.59
C ALA A 181 -8.23 -10.40 -6.37
N SER A 182 -7.34 -9.42 -6.31
CA SER A 182 -7.28 -8.42 -5.23
C SER A 182 -8.16 -7.18 -5.48
N ARG A 183 -8.30 -6.32 -4.48
CA ARG A 183 -9.13 -5.09 -4.51
C ARG A 183 -8.26 -3.82 -4.36
N PRO A 184 -7.63 -3.33 -5.44
CA PRO A 184 -6.60 -2.28 -5.38
C PRO A 184 -7.09 -0.97 -4.78
N GLY A 185 -8.38 -0.64 -4.89
CA GLY A 185 -8.95 0.56 -4.27
C GLY A 185 -9.05 0.52 -2.73
N GLN A 186 -8.91 -0.66 -2.13
CA GLN A 186 -8.93 -0.85 -0.67
C GLN A 186 -7.54 -1.22 -0.17
N CYS A 187 -6.89 -2.20 -0.79
CA CYS A 187 -5.60 -2.67 -0.36
C CYS A 187 -4.42 -1.97 -1.04
N GLY A 188 -4.59 -1.27 -2.17
CA GLY A 188 -3.46 -0.67 -2.92
C GLY A 188 -2.59 -1.67 -3.71
N ARG A 189 -2.97 -2.96 -3.73
CA ARG A 189 -2.28 -4.08 -4.39
C ARG A 189 -3.10 -4.60 -5.55
N ALA A 190 -2.43 -5.12 -6.58
CA ALA A 190 -3.04 -5.70 -7.78
C ALA A 190 -2.54 -7.13 -7.99
N ASP A 191 -2.67 -7.96 -6.95
CA ASP A 191 -2.34 -9.38 -6.96
C ASP A 191 -3.40 -10.20 -7.71
N GLY A 192 -2.98 -11.31 -8.29
CA GLY A 192 -3.80 -12.17 -9.16
C GLY A 192 -3.14 -13.52 -9.45
N TYR A 193 -3.77 -14.31 -10.31
CA TYR A 193 -3.28 -15.62 -10.77
C TYR A 193 -3.28 -15.71 -12.30
N VAL A 194 -2.39 -16.53 -12.85
CA VAL A 194 -2.28 -16.78 -14.29
C VAL A 194 -3.47 -17.64 -14.74
N LEU A 195 -4.04 -17.31 -15.90
CA LEU A 195 -5.16 -18.06 -16.45
C LEU A 195 -4.66 -19.34 -17.12
N GLU A 196 -5.25 -20.49 -16.77
CA GLU A 196 -4.85 -21.80 -17.28
C GLU A 196 -6.07 -22.63 -17.73
N GLY A 197 -5.82 -23.66 -18.56
CA GLY A 197 -6.83 -24.63 -18.99
C GLY A 197 -8.11 -24.01 -19.58
N LYS A 198 -9.27 -24.52 -19.14
CA LYS A 198 -10.60 -24.10 -19.65
C LYS A 198 -10.91 -22.63 -19.37
N GLU A 199 -10.39 -22.08 -18.27
CA GLU A 199 -10.60 -20.66 -17.92
C GLU A 199 -9.91 -19.77 -18.94
N LEU A 200 -8.67 -20.12 -19.31
CA LEU A 200 -7.93 -19.40 -20.35
C LEU A 200 -8.65 -19.44 -21.70
N GLU A 201 -9.11 -20.62 -22.12
CA GLU A 201 -9.86 -20.79 -23.37
C GLU A 201 -11.13 -19.92 -23.42
N PHE A 202 -11.86 -19.87 -22.31
CA PHE A 202 -13.09 -19.07 -22.19
C PHE A 202 -12.80 -17.58 -22.39
N TYR A 203 -11.79 -17.04 -21.72
CA TYR A 203 -11.43 -15.62 -21.85
C TYR A 203 -10.83 -15.29 -23.21
N LEU A 204 -10.01 -16.17 -23.79
CA LEU A 204 -9.50 -16.00 -25.16
C LEU A 204 -10.65 -15.91 -26.18
N ARG A 205 -11.67 -16.77 -26.05
CA ARG A 205 -12.86 -16.73 -26.90
C ARG A 205 -13.59 -15.39 -26.79
N LYS A 206 -13.76 -14.88 -25.57
CA LYS A 206 -14.38 -13.56 -25.33
C LYS A 206 -13.56 -12.41 -25.90
N ILE A 207 -12.24 -12.45 -25.78
CA ILE A 207 -11.35 -11.40 -26.32
C ILE A 207 -11.42 -11.39 -27.85
N LYS A 208 -11.33 -12.57 -28.49
CA LYS A 208 -11.45 -12.70 -29.95
C LYS A 208 -12.81 -12.18 -30.46
N ALA A 209 -13.91 -12.59 -29.82
CA ALA A 209 -15.25 -12.14 -30.18
C ALA A 209 -15.47 -10.63 -29.98
N ARG A 210 -14.78 -10.00 -29.02
CA ARG A 210 -14.84 -8.55 -28.80
C ARG A 210 -13.99 -7.75 -29.79
N LYS A 211 -12.90 -8.32 -30.30
CA LYS A 211 -12.00 -7.66 -31.27
C LYS A 211 -12.54 -7.71 -32.71
N GLY A 212 -13.35 -8.74 -33.03
CA GLY A 212 -14.00 -8.85 -34.34
C GLY A 212 -15.29 -8.04 -34.50
N LYS A 213 -15.68 -7.28 -33.48
CA LYS A 213 -16.74 -6.26 -33.53
C LYS A 213 -16.09 -4.89 -33.58
#